data_AF-A0A2T1EQK6-F1
#
_entry.id   AF-A0A2T1EQK6-F1
#
_cell.length_a   1.000
_cell.length_b   1.000
_cell.length_c   1.000
_cell.angle_alpha   90.00
_cell.angle_beta   90.00
_cell.angle_gamma   90.00
#
_symmetry.space_group_name_H-M   'P 1'
#
loop_
_entity.id
_entity.type
_entity.pdbx_description
1 polymer ?
#
loop_
_entity_poly.entity_id
_entity_poly.type
_entity_poly.pdbx_seq_one_letter_code
_entity_poly.pdbx_strand_id
1 'polypeptide(L)'
;MLPEYHQHYQQFVKLIEQLQSQQQDLALLRQSHQKAQQFFIQQILTLEPIDNYQIRSYQTEISKQLQLIGMDVIFLQAAKVPETAANRQKQLLQRLPTLLNYCNAILQACQT
;
A
#
# COMPACT_ATOMS: atom_id res chain seq x y z
N MET A 1 10.35 -6.16 -18.78
CA MET A 1 10.12 -4.94 -17.95
C MET A 1 11.46 -4.31 -17.61
N LEU A 2 11.50 -2.99 -17.33
CA LEU A 2 12.72 -2.33 -16.86
C LEU A 2 13.13 -2.91 -15.48
N PRO A 3 14.43 -3.19 -15.22
CA PRO A 3 14.91 -3.68 -13.92
C PRO A 3 14.47 -2.80 -12.74
N GLU A 4 14.36 -1.49 -12.98
CA GLU A 4 13.90 -0.49 -12.03
C GLU A 4 12.46 -0.76 -11.55
N TYR A 5 11.60 -1.30 -12.42
CA TYR A 5 10.21 -1.62 -12.07
C TYR A 5 10.15 -2.72 -11.00
N HIS A 6 10.93 -3.79 -11.16
CA HIS A 6 11.02 -4.85 -10.16
C HIS A 6 11.58 -4.33 -8.82
N GLN A 7 12.65 -3.55 -8.86
CA GLN A 7 13.27 -2.98 -7.67
C GLN A 7 12.32 -2.04 -6.91
N HIS A 8 11.60 -1.17 -7.62
CA HIS A 8 10.63 -0.28 -6.99
C HIS A 8 9.51 -1.06 -6.32
N TYR A 9 8.98 -2.12 -6.93
CA TYR A 9 7.97 -2.95 -6.26
C TYR A 9 8.51 -3.73 -5.07
N GLN A 10 9.74 -4.23 -5.11
CA GLN A 10 10.37 -4.85 -3.93
C GLN A 10 10.51 -3.85 -2.78
N GLN A 11 10.93 -2.62 -3.08
CA GLN A 11 11.02 -1.56 -2.09
C GLN A 11 9.65 -1.16 -1.56
N PHE A 12 8.64 -1.10 -2.42
CA PHE A 12 7.26 -0.80 -2.03
C PHE A 12 6.67 -1.87 -1.12
N VAL A 13 6.92 -3.16 -1.38
CA VAL A 13 6.55 -4.27 -0.48
C VAL A 13 7.14 -4.06 0.92
N LYS A 14 8.43 -3.73 1.02
CA LYS A 14 9.08 -3.44 2.32
C LYS A 14 8.41 -2.26 3.05
N LEU A 15 7.95 -1.24 2.33
CA LEU A 15 7.21 -0.11 2.94
C LEU A 15 5.84 -0.55 3.46
N ILE A 16 5.16 -1.46 2.77
CA ILE A 16 3.87 -2.02 3.21
C ILE A 16 4.06 -2.93 4.44
N GLU A 17 5.11 -3.77 4.45
CA GLU A 17 5.48 -4.58 5.62
C GLU A 17 5.86 -3.70 6.83
N GLN A 18 6.58 -2.60 6.59
CA GLN A 18 6.88 -1.62 7.64
C GLN A 18 5.58 -1.02 8.21
N LEU A 19 4.65 -0.61 7.34
CA LEU A 19 3.33 -0.10 7.74
C LEU A 19 2.59 -1.13 8.62
N GLN A 20 2.57 -2.40 8.21
CA GLN A 20 1.95 -3.47 8.97
C GLN A 20 2.59 -3.66 10.36
N SER A 21 3.93 -3.60 10.45
CA SER A 21 4.65 -3.74 11.72
C SER A 21 4.31 -2.63 12.72
N GLN A 22 3.92 -1.45 12.23
CA GLN A 22 3.63 -0.27 13.02
C GLN A 22 2.14 -0.09 13.36
N GLN A 23 1.30 -1.10 13.10
CA GLN A 23 -0.15 -1.09 13.30
C GLN A 23 -0.63 -0.69 14.72
N GLN A 24 0.22 -0.74 15.73
CA GLN A 24 -0.12 -0.40 17.12
C GLN A 24 0.21 1.05 17.48
N ASP A 25 1.11 1.71 16.75
CA ASP A 25 1.49 3.10 16.99
C ASP A 25 0.86 3.97 15.90
N LEU A 26 -0.13 4.76 16.29
CA LEU A 26 -0.90 5.63 15.40
C LEU A 26 -0.06 6.68 14.66
N ALA A 27 1.00 7.19 15.28
CA ALA A 27 1.86 8.19 14.68
C ALA A 27 2.78 7.54 13.64
N LEU A 28 3.39 6.41 13.98
CA LEU A 28 4.23 5.63 13.08
C LEU A 28 3.44 5.04 11.91
N LEU A 29 2.24 4.51 12.18
CA LEU A 29 1.33 3.99 11.16
C LEU A 29 0.99 5.04 10.10
N ARG A 30 0.66 6.28 10.53
CA ARG A 30 0.43 7.40 9.61
C ARG A 30 1.68 7.74 8.82
N GLN A 31 2.83 7.83 9.47
CA GLN A 31 4.09 8.16 8.80
C GLN A 31 4.44 7.12 7.73
N SER A 32 4.31 5.83 8.04
CA SER A 32 4.60 4.75 7.08
C SER A 32 3.56 4.67 5.97
N HIS A 33 2.28 4.94 6.25
CA HIS A 33 1.27 5.08 5.21
C HIS A 33 1.62 6.20 4.23
N GLN A 34 1.95 7.39 4.74
CA GLN A 34 2.35 8.54 3.90
C GLN A 34 3.59 8.21 3.07
N LYS A 35 4.60 7.56 3.68
CA LYS A 35 5.82 7.14 2.99
C LYS A 35 5.53 6.15 1.87
N ALA A 36 4.71 5.13 2.13
CA ALA A 36 4.29 4.15 1.11
C ALA A 36 3.51 4.82 -0.03
N GLN A 37 2.55 5.70 0.30
CA GLN A 37 1.75 6.40 -0.69
C GLN A 37 2.59 7.33 -1.57
N GLN A 38 3.50 8.11 -0.97
CA GLN A 38 4.42 8.98 -1.72
C GLN A 38 5.34 8.17 -2.62
N PHE A 39 5.91 7.08 -2.11
CA PHE A 39 6.76 6.21 -2.91
C PHE A 39 6.03 5.64 -4.12
N PHE A 40 4.80 5.14 -3.94
CA PHE A 40 3.99 4.62 -5.04
C PHE A 40 3.74 5.69 -6.12
N ILE A 41 3.35 6.90 -5.73
CA ILE A 41 3.06 7.98 -6.67
C ILE A 41 4.33 8.45 -7.39
N GLN A 42 5.44 8.63 -6.67
CA GLN A 42 6.62 9.30 -7.19
C GLN A 42 7.61 8.36 -7.88
N GLN A 43 7.63 7.08 -7.51
CA GLN A 43 8.62 6.11 -7.98
C GLN A 43 8.01 4.99 -8.83
N ILE A 44 6.72 4.68 -8.68
CA ILE A 44 6.07 3.61 -9.43
C ILE A 44 5.20 4.16 -10.55
N LEU A 45 4.32 5.13 -10.26
CA LEU A 45 3.42 5.69 -11.29
C LEU A 45 4.12 6.60 -12.31
N THR A 46 5.35 7.04 -12.01
CA THR A 46 6.19 7.85 -12.91
C THR A 46 7.03 7.00 -13.88
N LEU A 47 7.11 5.69 -13.68
CA LEU A 47 7.77 4.79 -14.61
C LEU A 47 6.96 4.77 -15.91
N GLU A 48 7.65 4.74 -17.06
CA GLU A 48 7.00 4.73 -18.37
C GLU A 48 5.87 3.69 -18.41
N PRO A 49 4.71 4.03 -18.99
CA PRO A 49 3.55 3.16 -18.94
C PRO A 49 3.92 1.84 -19.60
N ILE A 50 4.10 0.81 -18.77
CA ILE A 50 4.21 -0.54 -19.30
C ILE A 50 2.93 -0.75 -20.08
N ASP A 51 3.06 -1.11 -21.36
CA ASP A 51 1.93 -1.36 -22.22
C ASP A 51 1.31 -2.74 -21.92
N ASN A 52 0.97 -2.92 -20.64
CA ASN A 52 0.43 -4.12 -20.04
C ASN A 52 -0.80 -3.72 -19.22
N TYR A 53 -1.96 -4.05 -19.79
CA TYR A 53 -3.26 -3.76 -19.18
C TYR A 53 -3.42 -4.35 -17.77
N GLN A 54 -2.88 -5.55 -17.54
CA GLN A 54 -2.98 -6.22 -16.24
C GLN A 54 -2.23 -5.43 -15.15
N ILE A 55 -1.05 -4.90 -15.48
CA ILE A 55 -0.26 -4.08 -14.55
C ILE A 55 -0.98 -2.77 -14.24
N ARG A 56 -1.55 -2.10 -15.25
CA ARG A 56 -2.33 -0.87 -15.06
C ARG A 56 -3.56 -1.12 -14.16
N SER A 57 -4.23 -2.26 -14.34
CA SER A 57 -5.33 -2.69 -13.48
C SER A 57 -4.89 -2.88 -12.02
N TYR A 58 -3.77 -3.58 -11.80
CA TYR A 58 -3.22 -3.75 -10.45
C TYR A 58 -2.75 -2.44 -9.82
N GLN A 59 -2.11 -1.55 -10.57
CA GLN A 59 -1.75 -0.21 -10.08
C GLN A 59 -2.98 0.60 -9.65
N THR A 60 -4.09 0.48 -10.39
CA THR A 60 -5.36 1.12 -10.04
C THR A 60 -5.90 0.58 -8.72
N GLU A 61 -5.92 -0.74 -8.54
CA GLU A 61 -6.36 -1.34 -7.28
C GLU A 61 -5.41 -1.05 -6.11
N ILE A 62 -4.09 -0.98 -6.34
CA ILE A 62 -3.11 -0.55 -5.33
C ILE A 62 -3.39 0.87 -4.87
N SER A 63 -3.58 1.81 -5.82
CA SER A 63 -3.92 3.21 -5.52
C SER A 63 -5.18 3.31 -4.65
N LYS A 64 -6.23 2.57 -5.02
CA LYS A 64 -7.48 2.48 -4.25
C LYS A 64 -7.28 1.91 -2.84
N GLN A 65 -6.50 0.82 -2.69
CA GLN A 65 -6.22 0.28 -1.35
C GLN A 65 -5.43 1.27 -0.49
N LEU A 66 -4.43 1.96 -1.05
CA LEU A 66 -3.69 3.01 -0.33
C LEU A 66 -4.60 4.15 0.14
N GLN A 67 -5.55 4.59 -0.70
CA GLN A 67 -6.52 5.62 -0.32
C GLN A 67 -7.42 5.15 0.82
N LEU A 68 -7.95 3.93 0.74
CA LEU A 68 -8.82 3.35 1.77
C LEU A 68 -8.08 3.16 3.10
N ILE A 69 -6.83 2.68 3.07
CA ILE A 69 -5.98 2.62 4.26
C ILE A 69 -5.76 4.01 4.85
N GLY A 70 -5.54 5.03 4.00
CA GLY A 70 -5.41 6.42 4.44
C GLY A 70 -6.66 6.92 5.18
N MET A 71 -7.84 6.60 4.66
CA MET A 71 -9.11 6.91 5.34
C MET A 71 -9.22 6.19 6.68
N ASP A 72 -8.86 4.90 6.74
CA ASP A 72 -8.88 4.12 7.98
C ASP A 72 -7.92 4.70 9.03
N VAL A 73 -6.72 5.15 8.63
CA VAL A 73 -5.78 5.86 9.52
C VAL A 73 -6.37 7.15 10.07
N ILE A 74 -6.98 7.99 9.23
CA ILE A 74 -7.62 9.24 9.66
C ILE A 74 -8.76 8.96 10.64
N PHE A 75 -9.60 7.96 10.35
CA PHE A 75 -10.70 7.58 11.24
C PHE A 75 -10.20 6.99 12.56
N LEU A 76 -9.13 6.19 12.53
CA LEU A 76 -8.53 5.63 13.73
C LEU A 76 -7.96 6.73 14.63
N GLN A 77 -7.38 7.79 14.06
CA GLN A 77 -6.90 8.95 14.81
C GLN A 77 -8.03 9.78 15.43
N ALA A 78 -9.17 9.88 14.74
CA ALA A 78 -10.34 10.62 15.23
C ALA A 78 -11.23 9.82 16.20
N ALA A 79 -11.02 8.50 16.30
CA ALA A 79 -11.87 7.61 17.09
C ALA A 79 -11.74 7.89 18.59
N LYS A 80 -12.85 8.26 19.23
CA LYS A 80 -12.94 8.47 20.69
C LYS A 80 -13.49 7.27 21.44
N VAL A 81 -14.11 6.34 20.72
CA VAL A 81 -14.74 5.12 21.27
C VAL A 81 -13.84 3.93 20.96
N PRO A 82 -13.41 3.14 21.97
CA PRO A 82 -12.50 2.01 21.78
C PRO A 82 -13.00 0.98 20.76
N GLU A 83 -14.30 0.68 20.75
CA GLU A 83 -14.90 -0.25 19.78
C GLU A 83 -14.77 0.26 18.33
N THR A 84 -14.98 1.56 18.12
CA THR A 84 -14.81 2.16 16.79
C THR A 84 -13.35 2.12 16.36
N ALA A 85 -12.41 2.40 17.27
CA ALA A 85 -10.98 2.28 16.98
C ALA A 85 -10.59 0.84 16.62
N ALA A 86 -11.03 -0.15 17.39
CA ALA A 86 -10.77 -1.56 17.11
C ALA A 86 -11.32 -2.00 15.74
N ASN A 87 -12.55 -1.56 15.39
CA ASN A 87 -13.15 -1.85 14.09
C ASN A 87 -12.36 -1.22 12.93
N ARG A 88 -11.87 0.03 13.09
CA ARG A 88 -11.03 0.69 12.07
C ARG A 88 -9.67 0.02 11.94
N GLN A 89 -9.04 -0.35 13.04
CA GLN A 89 -7.78 -1.09 13.02
C GLN A 89 -7.96 -2.43 12.30
N LYS A 90 -9.03 -3.18 12.59
CA LYS A 90 -9.36 -4.42 11.89
C LYS A 90 -9.53 -4.23 10.39
N GLN A 91 -10.27 -3.19 9.96
CA GLN A 91 -10.45 -2.88 8.54
C GLN A 91 -9.12 -2.60 7.84
N LEU A 92 -8.26 -1.78 8.44
CA LEU A 92 -6.92 -1.50 7.92
C LEU A 92 -6.10 -2.79 7.74
N LEU A 93 -6.09 -3.66 8.76
CA LEU A 93 -5.34 -4.92 8.71
C LEU A 93 -5.86 -5.91 7.67
N GLN A 94 -7.16 -5.88 7.38
CA GLN A 94 -7.75 -6.70 6.32
C GLN A 94 -7.37 -6.23 4.91
N ARG A 95 -7.03 -4.94 4.73
CA ARG A 95 -6.63 -4.38 3.43
C ARG A 95 -5.19 -4.70 3.05
N LEU A 96 -4.29 -4.77 4.03
CA LEU A 96 -2.85 -4.97 3.78
C LEU A 96 -2.53 -6.26 3.00
N PRO A 97 -3.13 -7.43 3.29
CA PRO A 97 -2.93 -8.62 2.48
C PRO A 97 -3.37 -8.45 1.02
N THR A 98 -4.48 -7.75 0.79
CA THR A 98 -4.97 -7.48 -0.57
C THR A 98 -3.98 -6.61 -1.33
N LEU A 99 -3.45 -5.56 -0.69
CA LEU A 99 -2.44 -4.68 -1.25
C LEU A 99 -1.14 -5.44 -1.59
N LEU A 100 -0.67 -6.30 -0.68
CA LEU A 100 0.51 -7.15 -0.89
C LEU A 100 0.29 -8.14 -2.05
N ASN A 101 -0.91 -8.72 -2.18
CA ASN A 101 -1.22 -9.66 -3.26
C ASN A 101 -1.09 -9.01 -4.65
N TYR A 102 -1.55 -7.76 -4.82
CA TYR A 102 -1.34 -7.03 -6.07
C TYR A 102 0.14 -6.76 -6.34
N CYS A 103 0.91 -6.39 -5.31
CA CYS A 103 2.36 -6.19 -5.45
C CYS A 103 3.07 -7.48 -5.87
N ASN A 104 2.71 -8.60 -5.25
CA ASN A 104 3.28 -9.91 -5.57
C ASN A 104 2.91 -10.37 -6.98
N ALA A 105 1.66 -10.17 -7.41
CA ALA A 105 1.24 -10.49 -8.78
C ALA A 105 2.05 -9.69 -9.82
N ILE A 106 2.34 -8.42 -9.54
CA ILE A 106 3.20 -7.59 -10.39
C ILE A 106 4.65 -8.12 -10.37
N LEU A 107 5.22 -8.39 -9.19
CA LEU A 107 6.59 -8.91 -9.06
C LEU A 107 6.79 -10.23 -9.81
N GLN A 108 5.80 -11.13 -9.77
CA GLN A 108 5.81 -12.39 -10.52
C GLN A 108 5.76 -12.14 -12.03
N ALA A 109 4.91 -11.22 -12.50
CA ALA A 109 4.85 -10.84 -13.91
C ALA A 109 6.14 -10.17 -14.42
N CYS A 110 6.97 -9.60 -13.53
CA CYS A 110 8.27 -9.01 -13.87
C CYS A 110 9.38 -10.06 -14.08
N GLN A 111 9.22 -11.28 -13.58
CA GLN A 111 10.24 -12.34 -13.62
C GLN A 111 10.15 -13.21 -14.87
N THR A 112 9.02 -13.16 -15.58
CA THR A 112 8.76 -13.80 -16.88
C THR A 112 9.06 -12.86 -18.04
#